data_AF-A0A7Y7BAJ2-F1
#
_entry.id   AF-A0A7Y7BAJ2-F1
#
_cell.length_a   1.000
_cell.length_b   1.000
_cell.length_c   1.000
_cell.angle_alpha   90.00
_cell.angle_beta   90.00
_cell.angle_gamma   90.00
#
_symmetry.space_group_name_H-M   'P 1'
#
loop_
_entity.id
_entity.type
_entity.pdbx_description
1 polymer ?
#
loop_
_entity_poly.entity_id
_entity_poly.type
_entity_poly.pdbx_seq_one_letter_code
_entity_poly.pdbx_strand_id
1 'polypeptide(L)'
;MDLRDPGGSNTPINNLTVQYLGILDRYSTAVIWAGGNSTWEQALVVYVNDIRQAEQIGNYDRPNSFSLGERAFAQEIALAGWHKESPPDGGQPWIASRGQLIQDGAHWDDTGTGEGFGSLTANIQVLSGTLHPIGH
;
A
#
# COMPACT_ATOMS: atom_id res chain seq x y z
N MET A 1 -13.93 0.20 -6.15
CA MET A 1 -12.52 0.55 -5.94
C MET A 1 -11.80 0.56 -7.29
N ASP A 2 -11.07 1.62 -7.65
CA ASP A 2 -10.28 1.71 -8.88
C ASP A 2 -8.94 0.99 -8.71
N LEU A 3 -8.91 -0.28 -9.10
CA LEU A 3 -7.81 -1.21 -8.88
C LEU A 3 -6.78 -1.15 -10.02
N ARG A 4 -6.26 0.03 -10.35
CA ARG A 4 -5.20 0.18 -11.36
C ARG A 4 -3.82 0.15 -10.75
N ASP A 5 -2.84 -0.28 -11.54
CA ASP A 5 -1.43 -0.24 -11.19
C ASP A 5 -0.94 1.21 -10.99
N PRO A 6 0.30 1.38 -10.51
CA PRO A 6 0.92 2.67 -10.36
C PRO A 6 1.01 3.49 -11.67
N GLY A 7 1.16 2.83 -12.84
CA GLY A 7 1.38 3.44 -14.15
C GLY A 7 0.15 3.59 -15.05
N GLY A 8 -1.03 3.10 -14.66
CA GLY A 8 -2.26 3.14 -15.45
C GLY A 8 -2.48 1.98 -16.44
N SER A 9 -1.63 0.95 -16.41
CA SER A 9 -1.81 -0.37 -17.01
C SER A 9 -2.93 -1.20 -16.35
N ASN A 10 -3.55 -2.10 -17.13
CA ASN A 10 -4.67 -2.94 -16.71
C ASN A 10 -4.21 -4.30 -16.12
N THR A 11 -3.12 -4.36 -15.36
CA THR A 11 -2.74 -5.61 -14.68
C THR A 11 -3.87 -5.99 -13.69
N PRO A 12 -4.41 -7.22 -13.74
CA PRO A 12 -5.52 -7.59 -12.89
C PRO A 12 -5.08 -7.62 -11.43
N ILE A 13 -5.68 -6.73 -10.61
CA ILE A 13 -5.62 -6.86 -9.15
C ILE A 13 -6.59 -7.95 -8.72
N ASN A 14 -6.16 -8.78 -7.76
CA ASN A 14 -7.04 -9.72 -7.08
C ASN A 14 -7.19 -9.36 -5.60
N ASN A 15 -8.14 -10.02 -4.93
CA ASN A 15 -8.44 -9.76 -3.51
C ASN A 15 -7.28 -10.10 -2.56
N LEU A 16 -6.23 -10.77 -3.03
CA LEU A 16 -5.05 -11.05 -2.23
C LEU A 16 -4.09 -9.85 -2.22
N THR A 17 -4.16 -8.95 -3.20
CA THR A 17 -3.29 -7.77 -3.27
C THR A 17 -3.73 -6.64 -2.35
N VAL A 18 -5.02 -6.51 -2.07
CA VAL A 18 -5.53 -5.39 -1.26
C VAL A 18 -5.56 -5.80 0.21
N GLN A 19 -4.91 -5.01 1.07
CA GLN A 19 -4.91 -5.21 2.53
C GLN A 19 -5.54 -4.00 3.22
N TYR A 20 -6.44 -4.27 4.16
CA TYR A 20 -7.15 -3.24 4.93
C TYR A 20 -6.43 -3.02 6.25
N LEU A 21 -5.91 -1.81 6.46
CA LEU A 21 -5.17 -1.48 7.68
C LEU A 21 -6.09 -1.13 8.85
N GLY A 22 -7.32 -0.71 8.57
CA GLY A 22 -8.27 -0.31 9.61
C GLY A 22 -9.18 0.83 9.21
N ILE A 23 -9.95 1.29 10.18
CA ILE A 23 -10.82 2.45 10.10
C ILE A 23 -10.30 3.50 11.08
N LEU A 24 -9.81 4.62 10.55
CA LEU A 24 -9.39 5.77 11.34
C LEU A 24 -10.61 6.65 11.65
N ASP A 25 -10.87 6.88 12.92
CA ASP A 25 -12.06 7.63 13.36
C ASP A 25 -12.05 9.08 12.86
N ARG A 26 -13.23 9.69 12.84
CA ARG A 26 -13.36 11.13 12.58
C ARG A 26 -12.45 11.92 13.51
N TYR A 27 -11.90 13.02 12.99
CA TYR A 27 -10.96 13.90 13.68
C TYR A 27 -9.67 13.25 14.19
N SER A 28 -9.35 12.05 13.70
CA SER A 28 -8.09 11.36 13.98
C SER A 28 -7.09 11.62 12.85
N THR A 29 -5.80 11.52 13.17
CA THR A 29 -4.71 11.64 12.19
C THR A 29 -3.77 10.46 12.30
N ALA A 30 -3.21 10.03 11.17
CA ALA A 30 -2.25 8.93 11.12
C ALA A 30 -1.26 9.12 9.97
N VAL A 31 -0.19 8.34 9.98
CA VAL A 31 0.77 8.25 8.88
C VAL A 31 0.95 6.78 8.53
N ILE A 32 0.92 6.49 7.24
CA ILE A 32 1.29 5.18 6.70
C ILE A 32 2.75 5.27 6.28
N TRP A 33 3.59 4.37 6.78
CA TRP A 33 5.00 4.24 6.41
C TRP A 33 5.20 3.03 5.51
N ALA A 34 5.82 3.25 4.35
CA ALA A 34 6.27 2.20 3.45
C ALA A 34 7.72 1.82 3.76
N GLY A 35 7.98 0.53 3.86
CA GLY A 35 9.30 -0.04 4.01
C GLY A 35 9.60 -1.03 2.89
N GLY A 36 10.80 -0.98 2.33
CA GLY A 36 11.22 -1.88 1.26
C GLY A 36 12.74 -1.90 1.15
N ASN A 37 13.32 -3.10 1.03
CA ASN A 37 14.76 -3.28 0.84
C ASN A 37 14.98 -4.18 -0.37
N SER A 38 14.69 -3.66 -1.56
CA SER A 38 14.66 -4.44 -2.78
C SER A 38 15.42 -3.75 -3.91
N THR A 39 16.00 -4.56 -4.79
CA THR A 39 16.49 -4.13 -6.10
C THR A 39 15.36 -3.82 -7.09
N TRP A 40 14.11 -4.11 -6.72
CA TRP A 40 12.91 -3.86 -7.50
C TRP A 40 12.25 -2.54 -7.12
N GLU A 41 11.61 -1.91 -8.08
CA GLU A 41 10.73 -0.77 -7.83
C GLU A 41 9.46 -1.26 -7.14
N GLN A 42 9.08 -0.58 -6.05
CA GLN A 42 7.99 -0.95 -5.16
C GLN A 42 7.07 0.24 -4.98
N ALA A 43 5.77 -0.01 -5.06
CA ALA A 43 4.75 1.00 -4.85
C ALA A 43 3.55 0.44 -4.09
N LEU A 44 3.05 1.26 -3.17
CA LEU A 44 1.78 1.10 -2.50
C LEU A 44 0.82 2.16 -3.04
N VAL A 45 -0.31 1.68 -3.53
CA VAL A 45 -1.44 2.53 -3.87
C VAL A 45 -2.36 2.60 -2.65
N VAL A 46 -2.60 3.83 -2.16
CA VAL A 46 -3.45 4.07 -0.99
C VAL A 46 -4.89 4.28 -1.43
N TYR A 47 -5.83 3.67 -0.72
CA TYR A 47 -7.25 3.86 -0.86
C TYR A 47 -7.83 4.36 0.46
N VAL A 48 -8.67 5.40 0.38
CA VAL A 48 -9.44 5.93 1.51
C VAL A 48 -10.91 5.88 1.14
N ASN A 49 -11.71 5.11 1.88
CA ASN A 49 -13.12 4.87 1.58
C ASN A 49 -13.34 4.43 0.12
N ASP A 50 -12.59 3.42 -0.33
CA ASP A 50 -12.56 2.88 -1.70
C ASP A 50 -12.10 3.84 -2.82
N ILE A 51 -11.64 5.05 -2.46
CA ILE A 51 -11.13 6.05 -3.40
C ILE A 51 -9.61 5.96 -3.47
N ARG A 52 -9.07 5.70 -4.66
CA ARG A 52 -7.63 5.74 -4.96
C ARG A 52 -7.07 7.13 -4.71
N GLN A 53 -6.05 7.24 -3.89
CA GLN A 53 -5.32 8.48 -3.67
C GLN A 53 -4.33 8.71 -4.83
N ALA A 54 -4.07 9.99 -5.13
CA ALA A 54 -3.18 10.35 -6.23
C ALA A 54 -1.71 10.02 -5.92
N GLU A 55 -1.32 10.25 -4.66
CA GLU A 55 0.02 9.96 -4.16
C GLU A 55 0.17 8.46 -3.87
N GLN A 56 1.32 7.94 -4.28
CA GLN A 56 1.77 6.57 -4.02
C GLN A 56 2.95 6.64 -3.08
N ILE A 57 3.13 5.61 -2.27
CA ILE A 57 4.31 5.50 -1.38
C ILE A 57 5.11 4.26 -1.73
N GLY A 58 6.41 4.27 -1.49
CA GLY A 58 7.27 3.16 -1.92
C GLY A 58 8.75 3.49 -1.81
N ASN A 59 9.54 2.95 -2.74
CA ASN A 59 10.97 3.22 -2.84
C ASN A 59 11.33 4.04 -4.10
N TYR A 60 12.63 4.30 -4.28
CA TYR A 60 13.21 5.14 -5.33
C TYR A 60 12.74 6.59 -5.30
N ASP A 61 11.85 6.97 -6.20
CA ASP A 61 11.37 8.34 -6.45
C ASP A 61 10.09 8.67 -5.66
N ARG A 62 9.53 7.69 -4.95
CA ARG A 62 8.31 7.85 -4.16
C ARG A 62 8.60 8.23 -2.71
N PRO A 63 7.72 9.02 -2.08
CA PRO A 63 7.78 9.22 -0.64
C PRO A 63 7.62 7.88 0.07
N ASN A 64 8.29 7.74 1.20
CA ASN A 64 8.16 6.56 2.07
C ASN A 64 6.99 6.68 3.06
N SER A 65 6.19 7.74 2.97
CA SER A 65 5.07 7.96 3.89
C SER A 65 3.90 8.67 3.24
N PHE A 66 2.69 8.36 3.72
CA PHE A 66 1.44 8.98 3.32
C PHE A 66 0.71 9.49 4.56
N SER A 67 0.36 10.78 4.57
CA SER A 67 -0.33 11.40 5.71
C SER A 67 -1.84 11.28 5.57
N LEU A 68 -2.47 10.66 6.57
CA LEU A 68 -3.91 10.65 6.75
C LEU A 68 -4.29 11.85 7.61
N GLY A 69 -4.65 12.94 6.93
CA GLY A 69 -5.10 14.17 7.58
C GLY A 69 -6.43 14.02 8.33
N GLU A 70 -6.72 15.03 9.13
CA GLU A 70 -7.95 15.10 9.91
C GLU A 70 -9.18 15.22 8.97
N ARG A 71 -10.21 14.40 9.20
CA ARG A 71 -11.47 14.47 8.45
C ARG A 71 -12.68 14.39 9.38
N ALA A 72 -13.78 15.04 9.00
CA ALA A 72 -15.04 15.01 9.75
C ALA A 72 -15.83 13.69 9.67
N PHE A 73 -15.29 12.71 8.94
CA PHE A 73 -15.86 11.37 8.75
C PHE A 73 -14.78 10.31 8.93
N ALA A 74 -15.19 9.08 9.23
CA ALA A 74 -14.27 7.95 9.38
C ALA A 74 -13.62 7.56 8.04
N GLN A 75 -12.36 7.12 8.11
CA GLN A 75 -11.53 6.80 6.96
C GLN A 75 -11.18 5.30 7.00
N GLU A 76 -11.83 4.51 6.16
CA GLU A 76 -11.44 3.13 5.86
C GLU A 76 -10.19 3.15 4.98
N ILE A 77 -9.12 2.52 5.45
CA ILE A 77 -7.79 2.59 4.85
C ILE A 77 -7.45 1.22 4.27
N ALA A 78 -7.25 1.18 2.96
CA ALA A 78 -6.77 0.01 2.26
C ALA A 78 -5.54 0.34 1.40
N LEU A 79 -4.68 -0.66 1.21
CA LEU A 79 -3.45 -0.55 0.45
C LEU A 79 -3.36 -1.67 -0.57
N ALA A 80 -2.82 -1.38 -1.76
CA ALA A 80 -2.44 -2.39 -2.74
C ALA A 80 -0.94 -2.29 -3.03
N GLY A 81 -0.21 -3.39 -2.87
CA GLY A 81 1.23 -3.47 -3.11
C GLY A 81 1.58 -3.97 -4.51
N TRP A 82 2.61 -3.35 -5.08
CA TRP A 82 3.08 -3.57 -6.44
C TRP A 82 4.59 -3.63 -6.51
N HIS A 83 5.10 -4.48 -7.40
CA HIS A 83 6.52 -4.59 -7.74
C HIS A 83 6.72 -4.43 -9.25
N LYS A 84 7.88 -3.91 -9.65
CA LYS A 84 8.27 -3.78 -11.05
C LYS A 84 9.74 -4.13 -11.22
N GLU A 85 10.01 -4.97 -12.22
CA GLU A 85 11.35 -5.53 -12.54
C GLU A 85 12.24 -4.51 -13.26
N SER A 86 12.44 -3.34 -12.65
CA SER A 86 13.36 -2.38 -13.22
C SER A 86 13.77 -1.30 -12.23
N PRO A 87 14.85 -0.54 -12.53
CA PRO A 87 15.00 0.81 -12.00
C PRO A 87 13.75 1.66 -12.30
N PRO A 88 13.53 2.78 -11.59
CA PRO A 88 12.34 3.65 -11.73
C PRO A 88 11.95 4.01 -13.18
N ASP A 89 12.92 4.09 -14.09
CA ASP A 89 12.71 4.44 -15.52
C ASP A 89 12.56 3.25 -16.48
N GLY A 90 12.57 2.00 -16.00
CA GLY A 90 12.45 0.85 -16.89
C GLY A 90 11.03 0.61 -17.40
N GLY A 91 10.92 -0.01 -18.58
CA GLY A 91 9.64 -0.25 -19.26
C GLY A 91 8.91 -1.55 -18.86
N GLN A 92 9.37 -2.25 -17.82
CA GLN A 92 8.76 -3.51 -17.40
C GLN A 92 7.39 -3.27 -16.73
N PRO A 93 6.44 -4.22 -16.86
CA PRO A 93 5.11 -4.06 -16.29
C PRO A 93 5.13 -4.11 -14.76
N TRP A 94 4.18 -3.42 -14.14
CA TRP A 94 3.87 -3.58 -12.72
C TRP A 94 3.12 -4.89 -12.46
N ILE A 95 3.57 -5.60 -11.43
CA ILE A 95 3.01 -6.85 -10.95
C ILE A 95 2.34 -6.59 -9.60
N ALA A 96 1.06 -6.95 -9.49
CA ALA A 96 0.31 -6.90 -8.25
C ALA A 96 0.78 -8.03 -7.33
N SER A 97 1.25 -7.70 -6.12
CA SER A 97 1.81 -8.70 -5.21
C SER A 97 0.77 -9.22 -4.23
N ARG A 98 1.02 -10.39 -3.66
CA ARG A 98 0.15 -10.97 -2.65
C ARG A 98 0.40 -10.24 -1.33
N GLY A 99 -0.66 -9.69 -0.77
CA GLY A 99 -0.66 -9.04 0.53
C GLY A 99 -1.05 -9.99 1.65
N GLN A 100 -0.53 -9.72 2.84
CA GLN A 100 -0.96 -10.35 4.08
C GLN A 100 -0.81 -9.36 5.24
N LEU A 101 -1.86 -9.29 6.08
CA LEU A 101 -1.82 -8.55 7.34
C LEU A 101 -0.76 -9.11 8.29
N ILE A 102 -0.03 -8.21 8.93
CA ILE A 102 0.92 -8.48 10.01
C ILE A 102 0.50 -7.68 11.24
N GLN A 103 1.12 -7.95 12.38
CA GLN A 103 0.74 -7.40 13.68
C GLN A 103 0.50 -5.87 13.68
N ASP A 104 1.33 -5.10 12.97
CA ASP A 104 1.28 -3.63 12.96
C ASP A 104 1.02 -3.03 11.56
N GLY A 105 0.53 -3.84 10.62
CA GLY A 105 0.33 -3.38 9.24
C GLY A 105 0.09 -4.48 8.23
N ALA A 106 0.72 -4.34 7.06
CA ALA A 106 0.62 -5.31 5.97
C ALA A 106 1.99 -5.52 5.31
N HIS A 107 2.18 -6.70 4.76
CA HIS A 107 3.31 -7.01 3.91
C HIS A 107 2.84 -7.55 2.56
N TRP A 108 3.66 -7.33 1.54
CA TRP A 108 3.45 -7.88 0.21
C TRP A 108 4.68 -8.66 -0.21
N ASP A 109 4.43 -9.91 -0.58
CA ASP A 109 5.39 -10.82 -1.17
C ASP A 109 4.84 -11.36 -2.48
N ASP A 110 5.71 -11.87 -3.35
CA ASP A 110 5.25 -12.69 -4.47
C ASP A 110 6.14 -13.93 -4.59
N THR A 111 6.09 -14.79 -3.58
CA THR A 111 6.79 -16.08 -3.63
C THR A 111 6.27 -17.04 -4.72
N GLY A 112 5.29 -16.62 -5.55
CA GLY A 112 4.61 -17.44 -6.54
C GLY A 112 5.26 -17.52 -7.93
N THR A 113 6.12 -16.57 -8.31
CA THR A 113 6.75 -16.57 -9.66
C THR A 113 8.12 -17.23 -9.72
N GLY A 114 8.65 -17.70 -8.58
CA GLY A 114 9.99 -18.29 -8.49
C GLY A 114 11.12 -17.27 -8.40
N GLU A 115 10.81 -15.98 -8.48
CA GLU A 115 11.75 -14.90 -8.22
C GLU A 115 11.60 -14.40 -6.76
N GLY A 116 12.72 -14.27 -6.05
CA GLY A 116 12.71 -13.82 -4.67
C GLY A 116 12.46 -12.31 -4.58
N PHE A 117 11.20 -11.89 -4.56
CA PHE A 117 10.87 -10.48 -4.29
C PHE A 117 11.23 -10.14 -2.85
N GLY A 118 11.93 -9.01 -2.66
CA GLY A 118 12.11 -8.42 -1.35
C GLY A 118 10.77 -7.95 -0.78
N SER A 119 10.58 -8.10 0.53
CA SER A 119 9.32 -7.74 1.20
C SER A 119 9.05 -6.24 1.08
N LEU A 120 7.87 -5.87 0.60
CA LEU A 120 7.30 -4.53 0.75
C LEU A 120 6.42 -4.55 2.01
N THR A 121 6.62 -3.63 2.93
CA THR A 121 5.82 -3.51 4.15
C THR A 121 5.16 -2.14 4.23
N ALA A 122 4.00 -2.10 4.87
CA ALA A 122 3.33 -0.88 5.24
C ALA A 122 2.91 -0.96 6.70
N ASN A 123 3.22 0.05 7.49
CA ASN A 123 2.76 0.17 8.87
C ASN A 123 1.98 1.47 9.04
N ILE A 124 0.94 1.45 9.87
CA ILE A 124 0.17 2.65 10.19
C ILE A 124 0.46 3.10 11.60
N GLN A 125 0.81 4.38 11.75
CA GLN A 125 1.04 5.02 13.04
C GLN A 125 -0.02 6.09 13.27
N VAL A 126 -0.82 5.93 14.32
CA VAL A 126 -1.77 6.96 14.76
C VAL A 126 -0.99 8.09 15.42
N LEU A 127 -1.22 9.33 14.97
CA LEU A 127 -0.65 10.54 15.56
C LEU A 127 -1.61 11.19 16.55
N SER A 128 -2.92 11.11 16.29
CA SER A 128 -3.97 11.53 17.21
C SER A 128 -5.26 10.74 16.96
N GLY A 129 -6.06 10.53 18.02
CA GLY A 129 -7.35 9.85 17.93
C GLY A 129 -7.24 8.32 17.93
N THR A 130 -8.09 7.65 17.15
CA THR A 130 -8.30 6.19 17.24
C THR A 130 -8.30 5.53 15.87
N LEU A 131 -7.59 4.40 15.76
CA LEU A 131 -7.66 3.47 14.63
C LEU A 131 -8.30 2.17 15.11
N HIS A 132 -9.33 1.70 14.40
CA HIS A 132 -9.94 0.38 14.61
C HIS A 132 -9.34 -0.59 13.58
N PRO A 133 -8.45 -1.52 13.98
CA PRO A 133 -7.90 -2.49 13.04
C PRO A 133 -9.01 -3.42 12.54
N ILE A 134 -8.96 -3.80 11.26
CA ILE A 134 -9.83 -4.85 10.73
C ILE A 134 -9.19 -6.18 11.15
N GLY A 135 -9.89 -6.92 12.03
CA GLY A 135 -9.32 -8.06 12.77
C GLY A 135 -8.70 -9.18 11.92
N HIS A 136 -7.74 -9.89 12.53
CA HIS A 136 -7.08 -11.10 12.02
C HIS A 136 -7.97 -12.34 12.13
#